data_AF-A0A919XK88-F1
#
_entry.id   AF-A0A919XK88-F1
#
_cell.length_a   1.000
_cell.length_b   1.000
_cell.length_c   1.000
_cell.angle_alpha   90.00
_cell.angle_beta   90.00
_cell.angle_gamma   90.00
#
_symmetry.space_group_name_H-M   'P 1'
#
loop_
_entity.id
_entity.type
_entity.pdbx_description
1 polymer ?
#
loop_
_entity_poly.entity_id
_entity_poly.type
_entity_poly.pdbx_seq_one_letter_code
_entity_poly.pdbx_strand_id
1 'polypeptide(L)' 'MPRMSLEEARAMYKLWHDAEIALATSKSYSIAGRTLTRVDMPIIQERKKYYGRIIDELESGRRRTKVRSITPFDL' A
#
# COMPACT_ATOMS: atom_id res chain seq x y z
N MET A 1 -2.14 -10.47 12.27
CA MET A 1 -1.58 -9.39 13.09
C MET A 1 -0.56 -8.67 12.23
N PRO A 2 -0.70 -7.36 12.04
CA PRO A 2 0.29 -6.55 11.34
C PRO A 2 1.66 -6.75 12.01
N ARG A 3 2.69 -7.02 11.20
CA ARG A 3 4.07 -7.31 11.66
C ARG A 3 4.89 -6.05 11.98
N MET A 4 4.25 -4.89 11.99
CA MET A 4 4.87 -3.57 12.00
C MET A 4 4.04 -2.64 12.89
N SER A 5 4.68 -1.67 13.53
CA SER A 5 4.01 -0.65 14.34
C SER A 5 3.25 0.37 13.47
N LEU A 6 2.30 1.09 14.08
CA LEU A 6 1.49 2.10 13.38
C LEU A 6 2.34 3.30 12.91
N GLU A 7 3.36 3.67 13.68
CA GLU A 7 4.28 4.76 13.33
C GLU A 7 5.13 4.41 12.11
N GLU A 8 5.71 3.20 12.09
CA GLU A 8 6.45 2.69 10.95
C GLU A 8 5.55 2.59 9.70
N ALA A 9 4.28 2.19 9.87
CA ALA A 9 3.31 2.14 8.77
C ALA A 9 3.08 3.50 8.13
N ARG A 10 2.89 4.53 8.95
CA ARG A 10 2.69 5.90 8.49
C ARG A 10 3.95 6.47 7.83
N ALA A 11 5.13 6.18 8.37
CA ALA A 11 6.41 6.59 7.79
C ALA A 11 6.61 5.99 6.39
N MET A 12 6.35 4.70 6.23
CA MET A 12 6.42 4.03 4.93
C MET A 12 5.36 4.55 3.96
N TYR A 13 4.10 4.69 4.41
CA TYR A 13 3.04 5.25 3.57
C TYR A 13 3.39 6.64 3.03
N LYS A 14 3.94 7.52 3.90
CA LYS A 14 4.41 8.84 3.50
C LYS A 14 5.54 8.77 2.47
N LEU A 15 6.55 7.93 2.70
CA LEU A 15 7.66 7.73 1.77
C LEU A 15 7.16 7.34 0.36
N TRP A 16 6.23 6.39 0.27
CA TRP A 16 5.67 5.95 -1.00
C TRP A 16 4.74 6.99 -1.64
N HIS A 17 4.05 7.81 -0.84
CA HIS A 17 3.27 8.93 -1.34
C HIS A 17 4.15 10.05 -1.92
N ASP A 18 5.25 10.38 -1.24
CA ASP A 18 6.22 11.36 -1.73
C ASP A 18 6.89 10.87 -3.02
N ALA A 19 7.19 9.56 -3.11
CA ALA A 19 7.71 8.94 -4.34
C ALA A 19 6.69 9.01 -5.50
N GLU A 20 5.40 8.82 -5.23
CA GLU A 20 4.32 8.98 -6.21
C GLU A 20 4.25 10.41 -6.75
N ILE A 21 4.32 11.41 -5.87
CA ILE A 21 4.32 12.83 -6.24
C ILE A 21 5.55 13.18 -7.08
N ALA A 22 6.74 12.71 -6.66
CA ALA A 22 7.98 12.92 -7.38
C ALA A 22 7.92 12.31 -8.80
N LEU A 23 7.40 11.08 -8.93
CA LEU A 23 7.25 10.42 -10.21
C LEU A 23 6.20 11.11 -11.10
N ALA A 24 5.06 11.52 -10.55
CA ALA A 24 4.03 12.26 -11.27
C ALA A 24 4.57 13.61 -11.80
N THR A 25 5.43 14.27 -11.02
CA THR A 25 6.02 15.57 -11.38
C THR A 25 7.13 15.44 -12.43
N SER A 26 7.89 14.34 -12.41
CA SER A 26 9.00 14.15 -13.35
C SER A 26 8.74 12.97 -14.28
N LYS A 27 8.25 13.33 -15.47
CA LYS A 27 8.27 12.46 -16.65
C LYS A 27 9.69 11.90 -16.81
N SER A 28 9.81 10.63 -17.16
CA SER A 28 11.08 9.93 -17.38
C SER A 28 12.02 10.73 -18.29
N TYR A 29 13.18 11.15 -17.78
CA TYR A 29 14.25 11.77 -18.58
C TYR A 29 15.48 10.84 -18.57
N SER A 30 15.94 10.45 -19.75
CA SER A 30 17.15 9.64 -19.95
C SER A 30 18.40 10.52 -19.81
N ILE A 31 19.31 10.18 -18.91
CA ILE A 31 20.60 10.86 -18.77
C ILE A 31 21.71 9.93 -19.28
N ALA A 32 22.43 10.37 -20.31
CA ALA A 32 23.74 9.87 -20.74
C ALA A 32 23.92 8.34 -20.71
N GLY A 33 23.03 7.59 -21.38
CA GLY A 33 23.19 6.14 -21.58
C GLY A 33 23.02 5.27 -20.34
N ARG A 34 22.61 5.83 -19.19
CA ARG A 34 22.25 5.09 -17.98
C ARG A 34 20.76 5.22 -17.72
N THR A 35 20.03 4.13 -17.84
CA THR A 35 18.61 4.04 -17.49
C THR A 35 18.52 3.88 -15.97
N LEU A 36 18.26 4.98 -15.25
CA LEU A 36 17.84 4.88 -13.85
C LEU A 36 16.36 4.50 -13.86
N THR A 37 16.05 3.21 -13.73
CA THR A 37 14.67 2.74 -13.59
C THR A 37 14.15 3.21 -12.23
N ARG A 38 13.41 4.31 -12.23
CA ARG A 38 12.52 4.61 -11.12
C ARG A 38 11.58 3.42 -10.94
N VAL A 39 11.23 3.12 -9.70
CA VAL A 39 10.24 2.10 -9.37
C VAL A 39 9.01 2.36 -10.24
N ASP A 40 8.57 1.35 -10.98
CA ASP A 40 7.42 1.49 -11.87
C ASP A 40 6.19 1.93 -11.06
N MET A 41 5.42 2.87 -11.62
CA MET A 41 4.19 3.41 -10.98
C MET A 41 3.27 2.32 -10.38
N PRO A 42 3.06 1.15 -11.02
CA PRO A 42 2.26 0.07 -10.45
C PRO A 42 2.78 -0.44 -9.11
N ILE A 43 4.11 -0.54 -8.95
CA ILE A 43 4.74 -1.02 -7.71
C ILE A 43 4.55 0.01 -6.59
N ILE A 44 4.67 1.31 -6.90
CA ILE A 44 4.43 2.39 -5.93
C ILE A 44 2.98 2.33 -5.43
N GLN A 45 2.02 2.19 -6.34
CA GLN A 45 0.60 2.07 -5.98
C GLN A 45 0.32 0.81 -5.15
N GLU A 46 0.93 -0.32 -5.50
CA GLU A 46 0.78 -1.56 -4.74
C GLU A 46 1.31 -1.42 -3.31
N ARG A 47 2.51 -0.83 -3.15
CA ARG A 47 3.11 -0.57 -1.83
C ARG A 47 2.27 0.41 -1.03
N LYS A 48 1.82 1.51 -1.62
CA LYS A 48 0.94 2.49 -0.96
C LYS A 48 -0.36 1.84 -0.46
N LYS A 49 -1.00 1.00 -1.29
CA LYS A 49 -2.21 0.25 -0.94
C LYS A 49 -1.95 -0.75 0.20
N TYR A 50 -0.81 -1.43 0.17
CA TYR A 50 -0.41 -2.36 1.23
C TYR A 50 -0.26 -1.65 2.58
N TYR A 51 0.48 -0.55 2.63
CA TYR A 51 0.68 0.20 3.87
C TYR A 51 -0.61 0.88 4.36
N GLY A 52 -1.44 1.39 3.45
CA GLY A 52 -2.76 1.92 3.80
C GLY A 52 -3.65 0.88 4.49
N ARG A 53 -3.68 -0.36 3.98
CA ARG A 53 -4.41 -1.48 4.61
C ARG A 53 -3.88 -1.80 6.01
N ILE A 54 -2.56 -1.74 6.21
CA ILE A 54 -1.95 -1.98 7.54
C ILE A 54 -2.37 -0.89 8.52
N ILE A 55 -2.37 0.37 8.09
CA ILE A 55 -2.84 1.49 8.93
C ILE A 55 -4.32 1.28 9.28
N ASP A 56 -5.16 0.98 8.29
CA ASP A 56 -6.59 0.72 8.52
C ASP A 56 -6.82 -0.46 9.49
N GLU A 57 -6.06 -1.56 9.37
CA GLU A 57 -6.16 -2.73 10.25
C GLU A 57 -5.71 -2.41 11.68
N LEU A 58 -4.66 -1.60 11.83
CA LEU A 58 -4.15 -1.15 13.12
C LEU A 58 -5.08 -0.14 13.80
N GLU A 59 -5.68 0.79 13.05
CA GLU A 59 -6.57 1.84 13.59
C GLU A 59 -7.97 1.33 13.90
N SER A 60 -8.57 0.52 13.01
CA SER A 60 -9.96 0.09 13.18
C SER A 60 -10.13 -1.06 14.18
N GLY A 61 -9.03 -1.70 14.60
CA GLY A 61 -9.08 -3.00 15.27
C GLY A 61 -9.73 -4.05 14.37
N ARG A 62 -9.76 -5.33 14.79
CA ARG A 62 -10.35 -6.41 13.97
C ARG A 62 -11.79 -6.04 13.55
N ARG A 63 -11.98 -5.66 12.28
CA ARG A 63 -13.31 -5.50 11.69
C ARG A 63 -14.02 -6.84 11.79
N ARG A 64 -15.05 -6.92 12.64
CA ARG A 64 -15.96 -8.07 12.69
C ARG A 64 -16.58 -8.22 11.30
N THR A 65 -16.24 -9.30 10.62
CA THR A 65 -16.83 -9.64 9.32
C THR A 65 -18.30 -9.98 9.56
N LYS A 66 -19.21 -9.20 8.96
CA LYS A 66 -20.64 -9.48 9.06
C LYS A 66 -20.95 -10.73 8.24
N VAL A 67 -21.46 -11.78 8.89
CA VAL A 67 -21.90 -13.00 8.20
C VAL A 67 -23.03 -12.62 7.24
N ARG A 68 -22.87 -12.95 5.96
CA ARG A 68 -23.79 -12.53 4.89
C ARG A 68 -24.90 -13.55 4.63
N SER A 69 -24.64 -14.83 4.84
CA SER A 69 -25.61 -15.92 4.76
C SER A 69 -25.10 -17.14 5.52
N ILE A 70 -26.00 -17.89 6.14
CA ILE A 70 -25.75 -19.22 6.70
C ILE A 70 -26.63 -20.19 5.90
N THR A 71 -26.02 -21.10 5.17
CA THR A 71 -26.74 -22.18 4.47
C THR A 71 -26.65 -23.43 5.33
N PRO A 72 -27.77 -23.91 5.91
CA PRO A 72 -27.76 -25.15 6.65
C PRO A 72 -27.45 -26.31 5.70
N PHE A 73 -26.48 -27.14 6.09
CA PHE A 73 -26.17 -28.40 5.42
C PHE A 73 -26.79 -29.51 6.25
N ASP A 74 -27.90 -30.07 5.78
CA ASP A 74 -28.46 -31.31 6.33
C ASP A 74 -27.81 -32.49 5.60
N LEU A 75 -27.44 -33.53 6.37
CA LEU A 75 -26.84 -34.79 5.91
C LEU A 75 -27.89 -35.77 5.40
#